data_AF-X0X2A5-F1
#
_entry.id   AF-X0X2A5-F1
#
_cell.length_a   1.000
_cell.length_b   1.000
_cell.length_c   1.000
_cell.angle_alpha   90.00
_cell.angle_beta   90.00
_cell.angle_gamma   90.00
#
_symmetry.space_group_name_H-M   'P 1'
#
loop_
_entity.id
_entity.type
_entity.pdbx_description
1 polymer ?
#
loop_
_entity_poly.entity_id
_entity_poly.type
_entity_poly.pdbx_seq_one_letter_code
_entity_poly.pdbx_strand_id
1 'polypeptide(L)'
;TTNSLGMEILLYASGERQLKLAIPKMGIKKGKGNIAFVFTNGKISDKLVNEILKHLTLKRDDKVLDGDRNTLKKFGLKETEIETVKKAKYGNLILEKVAMVDIIK
;
A
#
# COMPACT_ATOMS: atom_id res chain seq x y z
N THR A 1 6.58 21.49 -7.59
CA THR A 1 5.82 21.11 -6.39
C THR A 1 4.43 20.70 -6.84
N THR A 2 4.22 19.40 -7.07
CA THR A 2 2.89 18.88 -7.43
C THR A 2 2.50 17.86 -6.38
N ASN A 3 2.48 18.30 -5.12
CA ASN A 3 2.23 17.44 -3.97
C ASN A 3 0.73 17.47 -3.64
N SER A 4 -0.06 16.69 -4.37
CA SER A 4 -1.38 16.34 -3.86
C SER A 4 -1.21 15.32 -2.73
N LEU A 5 -2.08 15.36 -1.73
CA LEU A 5 -2.06 14.43 -0.60
C LEU A 5 -2.02 12.95 -1.05
N GLY A 6 -2.70 12.62 -2.15
CA GLY A 6 -2.67 11.26 -2.71
C GLY A 6 -1.28 10.83 -3.18
N MET A 7 -0.47 11.75 -3.72
CA MET A 7 0.90 11.46 -4.15
C MET A 7 1.84 11.27 -2.96
N GLU A 8 1.62 12.03 -1.87
CA GLU A 8 2.37 11.85 -0.63
C GLU A 8 2.04 10.51 0.04
N ILE A 9 0.74 10.16 0.11
CA ILE A 9 0.31 8.84 0.60
C ILE A 9 0.95 7.72 -0.21
N LEU A 10 1.02 7.86 -1.54
CA LEU A 10 1.67 6.87 -2.40
C LEU A 10 3.17 6.73 -2.10
N LEU A 11 3.88 7.83 -1.90
CA LEU A 11 5.31 7.82 -1.52
C LEU A 11 5.51 7.09 -0.19
N TYR A 12 4.79 7.49 0.85
CA TYR A 12 4.85 6.87 2.16
C TYR A 12 4.50 5.38 2.12
N ALA A 13 3.39 5.02 1.50
CA ALA A 13 2.97 3.62 1.38
C ALA A 13 4.00 2.76 0.62
N SER A 14 4.69 3.34 -0.36
CA SER A 14 5.71 2.62 -1.13
C SER A 14 7.05 2.44 -0.40
N GLY A 15 7.33 3.25 0.62
CA GLY A 15 8.65 3.32 1.24
C GLY A 15 9.71 3.84 0.26
N GLU A 16 9.34 4.76 -0.63
CA GLU A 16 10.23 5.35 -1.64
C GLU A 16 10.21 6.89 -1.54
N ARG A 17 11.30 7.53 -1.97
CA ARG A 17 11.39 9.00 -2.01
C ARG A 17 11.03 9.61 -3.36
N GLN A 18 11.03 8.79 -4.39
CA GLN A 18 10.82 9.24 -5.76
C GLN A 18 9.55 8.62 -6.32
N LEU A 19 8.68 9.45 -6.89
CA LEU A 19 7.45 9.00 -7.55
C LEU A 19 7.72 8.02 -8.69
N LYS A 20 8.87 8.17 -9.37
CA LYS A 20 9.34 7.26 -10.42
C LYS A 20 9.50 5.82 -9.91
N LEU A 21 9.77 5.63 -8.63
CA LEU A 21 9.89 4.30 -7.98
C LEU A 21 8.58 3.91 -7.29
N ALA A 22 7.89 4.86 -6.66
CA ALA A 22 6.63 4.63 -5.96
C ALA A 22 5.49 4.16 -6.90
N ILE A 23 5.32 4.82 -8.06
CA ILE A 23 4.22 4.51 -8.99
C ILE A 23 4.34 3.09 -9.56
N PRO A 24 5.50 2.61 -10.05
CA PRO A 24 5.63 1.21 -10.49
C PRO A 24 5.45 0.19 -9.36
N LYS A 25 5.69 0.57 -8.11
CA LYS A 25 5.60 -0.32 -6.94
C LYS A 25 4.16 -0.43 -6.41
N MET A 26 3.48 0.71 -6.23
CA MET A 26 2.18 0.84 -5.55
C MET A 26 1.04 1.37 -6.43
N GLY A 27 1.34 1.87 -7.63
CA GLY A 27 0.33 2.36 -8.56
C GLY A 27 -0.49 1.24 -9.18
N ILE A 28 -1.65 1.61 -9.72
CA ILE A 28 -2.54 0.70 -10.45
C ILE A 28 -1.84 0.28 -11.75
N LYS A 29 -1.78 -1.03 -11.99
CA LYS A 29 -1.21 -1.62 -13.21
C LYS A 29 -2.32 -2.10 -14.13
N LYS A 30 -2.08 -2.07 -15.44
CA LYS A 30 -2.98 -2.67 -16.42
C LYS A 30 -3.09 -4.18 -16.19
N GLY A 31 -4.30 -4.72 -16.32
CA GLY A 31 -4.58 -6.15 -16.16
C GLY A 31 -5.46 -6.45 -14.94
N LYS A 32 -5.45 -7.71 -14.51
CA LYS A 32 -6.17 -8.16 -13.30
C LYS A 32 -5.27 -7.98 -12.07
N GLY A 33 -5.81 -7.35 -11.04
CA GLY A 33 -5.11 -7.17 -9.77
C GLY A 33 -6.06 -6.64 -8.71
N ASN A 34 -5.62 -6.73 -7.46
CA ASN A 34 -6.35 -6.14 -6.34
C ASN A 34 -6.02 -4.65 -6.26
N ILE A 35 -7.03 -3.83 -5.95
CA ILE A 35 -6.90 -2.37 -5.85
C ILE A 35 -7.33 -1.96 -4.44
N ALA A 36 -6.51 -1.12 -3.80
CA ALA A 36 -6.88 -0.45 -2.57
C ALA A 36 -7.32 0.98 -2.88
N PHE A 37 -8.48 1.39 -2.34
CA PHE A 37 -8.94 2.77 -2.42
C PHE A 37 -8.65 3.46 -1.10
N VAL A 38 -8.00 4.63 -1.17
CA VAL A 38 -7.79 5.51 -0.03
C VAL A 38 -8.56 6.78 -0.30
N PHE A 39 -9.53 7.06 0.57
CA PHE A 39 -10.32 8.27 0.48
C PHE A 39 -9.85 9.25 1.53
N THR A 40 -9.40 10.41 1.09
CA THR A 40 -8.96 11.51 1.95
C THR A 40 -10.02 12.60 1.93
N ASN A 41 -10.35 13.13 3.11
CA ASN A 41 -11.45 14.07 3.41
C ASN A 41 -12.88 13.49 3.36
N GLY A 42 -13.60 13.74 4.46
CA GLY A 42 -15.04 13.49 4.57
C GLY A 42 -15.40 12.17 5.25
N LYS A 43 -16.64 12.07 5.73
CA LYS A 43 -17.22 10.81 6.17
C LYS A 43 -17.73 10.07 4.94
N ILE A 44 -17.07 8.98 4.58
CA ILE A 44 -17.59 8.07 3.56
C ILE A 44 -18.53 7.08 4.22
N SER A 45 -19.74 6.97 3.68
CA SER A 45 -20.69 5.95 4.08
C SER A 45 -20.42 4.66 3.31
N ASP A 46 -20.69 3.51 3.94
CA ASP A 46 -20.62 2.21 3.26
C ASP A 46 -21.50 2.14 2.01
N LYS A 47 -22.61 2.89 2.00
CA LYS A 47 -23.48 3.01 0.82
C LYS A 47 -22.72 3.60 -0.37
N LEU A 48 -21.99 4.69 -0.18
CA LEU A 48 -21.18 5.31 -1.23
C LEU A 48 -20.06 4.38 -1.70
N VAL A 49 -19.40 3.67 -0.79
CA VAL A 49 -18.39 2.66 -1.15
C VAL A 49 -19.01 1.57 -2.02
N ASN A 50 -20.17 1.04 -1.63
CA ASN A 50 -20.86 0.00 -2.39
C ASN A 50 -21.31 0.49 -3.78
N GLU A 51 -21.74 1.75 -3.90
CA GLU A 51 -22.07 2.36 -5.20
C GLU A 51 -20.85 2.47 -6.11
N ILE A 52 -19.70 2.92 -5.58
CA ILE A 52 -18.43 2.98 -6.33
C ILE A 52 -18.00 1.59 -6.78
N LEU A 53 -18.02 0.61 -5.87
CA LEU A 53 -17.65 -0.77 -6.19
C LEU A 53 -18.56 -1.38 -7.25
N LYS A 54 -19.87 -1.14 -7.17
CA LYS A 54 -20.84 -1.59 -8.17
C LYS A 54 -20.59 -0.94 -9.53
N HIS A 55 -20.32 0.36 -9.56
CA HIS A 55 -20.03 1.09 -10.80
C HIS A 55 -18.76 0.58 -11.48
N LEU A 56 -17.73 0.25 -10.69
CA LEU A 56 -16.45 -0.27 -11.19
C LEU A 56 -16.44 -1.79 -11.38
N THR A 57 -17.56 -2.49 -11.09
CA THR A 57 -17.65 -3.96 -11.12
C THR A 57 -16.56 -4.64 -10.26
N LEU A 58 -16.27 -4.04 -9.10
CA LEU A 58 -15.28 -4.54 -8.15
C LEU A 58 -15.96 -5.24 -6.97
N LYS A 59 -15.26 -6.22 -6.39
CA LYS A 59 -15.67 -6.90 -5.17
C LYS A 59 -14.76 -6.46 -4.02
N ARG A 60 -15.35 -6.07 -2.89
CA ARG A 60 -14.61 -5.76 -1.67
C ARG A 60 -14.03 -7.04 -1.06
N ASP A 61 -12.73 -7.03 -0.79
CA ASP A 61 -12.05 -8.07 -0.02
C ASP A 61 -10.96 -7.43 0.84
N ASP A 62 -11.27 -7.20 2.11
CA ASP A 62 -10.36 -6.53 3.03
C ASP A 62 -9.17 -7.44 3.43
N LYS A 63 -9.27 -8.77 3.22
CA LYS A 63 -8.18 -9.72 3.53
C LYS A 63 -6.96 -9.52 2.64
N VAL A 64 -7.11 -8.84 1.52
CA VAL A 64 -5.98 -8.49 0.64
C VAL A 64 -4.98 -7.60 1.37
N LEU A 65 -5.43 -6.81 2.36
CA LEU A 65 -4.57 -5.89 3.12
C LEU A 65 -3.66 -6.61 4.14
N ASP A 66 -3.95 -7.86 4.50
CA ASP A 66 -3.15 -8.62 5.48
C ASP A 66 -1.71 -8.88 5.00
N GLY A 67 -1.49 -8.84 3.69
CA GLY A 67 -0.19 -9.09 3.09
C GLY A 67 0.33 -10.52 3.23
N ASP A 68 1.38 -10.82 2.51
CA ASP A 68 2.04 -12.12 2.48
C ASP A 68 3.57 -11.98 2.38
N ARG A 69 4.29 -13.11 2.37
CA ARG A 69 5.75 -13.10 2.21
C ARG A 69 6.19 -12.46 0.89
N ASN A 70 5.42 -12.63 -0.19
CA ASN A 70 5.72 -11.99 -1.47
C ASN A 70 5.62 -10.47 -1.39
N THR A 71 4.69 -9.95 -0.59
CA THR A 71 4.53 -8.52 -0.32
C THR A 71 5.78 -8.00 0.37
N LEU A 72 6.26 -8.67 1.43
CA LEU A 72 7.51 -8.30 2.12
C LEU A 72 8.72 -8.30 1.18
N LYS A 73 8.84 -9.31 0.30
CA LYS A 73 9.90 -9.38 -0.70
C LYS A 73 9.86 -8.21 -1.69
N LYS A 74 8.66 -7.77 -2.10
CA LYS A 74 8.50 -6.56 -2.95
C LYS A 74 8.94 -5.27 -2.25
N PHE A 75 8.98 -5.26 -0.92
CA PHE A 75 9.59 -4.18 -0.13
C PHE A 75 11.11 -4.31 0.05
N GLY A 76 11.72 -5.37 -0.49
CA GLY A 76 13.16 -5.61 -0.44
C GLY A 76 13.66 -6.25 0.86
N LEU A 77 12.76 -6.89 1.63
CA LEU A 77 13.13 -7.66 2.81
C LEU A 77 13.71 -9.03 2.41
N LYS A 78 14.83 -9.41 3.03
CA LYS A 78 15.50 -10.70 2.84
C LYS A 78 14.72 -11.81 3.53
N GLU A 79 14.83 -13.05 3.03
CA GLU A 79 14.14 -14.20 3.64
C GLU A 79 14.52 -14.37 5.12
N THR A 80 15.79 -14.16 5.46
CA THR A 80 16.28 -14.22 6.84
C THR A 80 15.56 -13.24 7.77
N GLU A 81 15.21 -12.04 7.27
CA GLU A 81 14.47 -11.04 8.05
C GLU A 81 13.01 -11.50 8.24
N ILE A 82 12.40 -12.04 7.18
CA ILE A 82 11.02 -12.53 7.19
C ILE A 82 10.85 -13.72 8.15
N GLU A 83 11.84 -14.62 8.22
CA GLU A 83 11.81 -15.82 9.07
C GLU A 83 11.95 -15.50 10.56
N THR A 84 12.55 -14.36 10.91
CA THR A 84 12.71 -13.95 12.31
C THR A 84 11.40 -13.56 12.99
N VAL A 85 10.33 -13.34 12.20
CA VAL A 85 9.05 -12.85 12.71
C VAL A 85 7.86 -13.72 12.31
N LYS A 86 6.83 -13.72 13.15
CA LYS A 86 5.53 -14.34 12.82
C LYS A 86 4.75 -13.45 11.85
N LYS A 87 3.82 -14.04 11.08
CA LYS A 87 2.96 -13.31 10.12
C LYS A 87 2.29 -12.07 10.71
N ALA A 88 1.85 -12.14 11.97
CA ALA A 88 1.25 -11.01 12.70
C ALA A 88 2.17 -9.77 12.82
N LYS A 89 3.47 -9.89 12.57
CA LYS A 89 4.47 -8.82 12.63
C LYS A 89 4.97 -8.39 11.24
N TYR A 90 4.44 -8.94 10.16
CA TYR A 90 4.83 -8.54 8.80
C TYR A 90 4.58 -7.06 8.54
N GLY A 91 3.46 -6.51 9.02
CA GLY A 91 3.17 -5.08 8.96
C GLY A 91 4.24 -4.24 9.66
N ASN A 92 4.77 -4.70 10.79
CA ASN A 92 5.80 -3.98 11.53
C ASN A 92 7.11 -3.86 10.73
N LEU A 93 7.55 -4.93 10.08
CA LEU A 93 8.75 -4.88 9.22
C LEU A 93 8.61 -3.87 8.08
N ILE A 94 7.41 -3.77 7.49
CA ILE A 94 7.13 -2.77 6.47
C ILE A 94 7.17 -1.37 7.06
N LEU A 95 6.52 -1.15 8.22
CA LEU A 95 6.52 0.14 8.91
C LEU A 95 7.94 0.59 9.30
N GLU A 96 8.78 -0.32 9.78
CA GLU A 96 10.20 -0.05 10.05
C GLU A 96 10.93 0.40 8.79
N LYS A 97 10.72 -0.31 7.67
CA LYS A 97 11.32 0.05 6.38
C LYS A 97 10.88 1.43 5.90
N VAL A 98 9.58 1.73 6.02
CA VAL A 98 9.02 3.04 5.65
C VAL A 98 9.59 4.13 6.56
N ALA A 99 9.68 3.91 7.87
CA ALA A 99 10.25 4.87 8.81
C ALA A 99 11.73 5.19 8.51
N MET A 100 12.52 4.22 8.04
CA MET A 100 13.92 4.48 7.64
C MET A 100 14.03 5.49 6.49
N VAL A 101 13.00 5.59 5.63
CA VAL A 101 12.96 6.56 4.53
C VAL A 101 12.88 7.99 5.05
N ASP A 102 12.38 8.23 6.27
CA ASP A 102 12.35 9.56 6.87
C ASP A 102 13.64 9.90 7.64
N ILE A 103 14.36 8.89 8.15
CA ILE A 103 15.53 9.06 9.03
C ILE A 103 16.82 9.34 8.25
N ILE A 104 17.00 8.77 7.05
CA ILE A 104 18.22 8.97 6.24
C ILE A 104 18.17 10.35 5.55
N LYS A 105 18.15 11.45 6.30
CA LYS A 105 18.18 12.81 5.74
C LYS A 105 19.54 13.15 5.17
#